data_AF-A0A1J4YSZ4-F1
#
_entry.id   AF-A0A1J4YSZ4-F1
#
_cell.length_a   1.000
_cell.length_b   1.000
_cell.length_c   1.000
_cell.angle_alpha   90.00
_cell.angle_beta   90.00
_cell.angle_gamma   90.00
#
_symmetry.space_group_name_H-M   'P 1'
#
loop_
_entity.id
_entity.type
_entity.pdbx_description
1 polymer ?
#
loop_
_entity_poly.entity_id
_entity_poly.type
_entity_poly.pdbx_seq_one_letter_code
_entity_poly.pdbx_strand_id
1 'polypeptide(L)'
;MRILSIRKGFQADHSSTSYEFFAIDKPLTRSERENVAKLSSRARPTKRRVSFIYHGDWNDLPGGWEQLMEKYYDVMYSESYDWWTLAIAFETNKETIKKIKKYEFTGTDDLGVNVDSKNNRVIISISCRLEPGVGYLGNTYDDYYDDKEDELEGVVESEDHLLNLLSENRKYLKKGDYRLLYGVWQKYGFESEDEHPPEPSRMNKLPEPIKSLLSALDKP
;
A
#
# COMPACT_ATOMS: atom_id res chain seq x y z
N MET A 1 3.89 38.59 -40.67
CA MET A 1 2.90 38.18 -39.66
C MET A 1 3.37 36.85 -39.10
N ARG A 2 3.87 36.84 -37.85
CA ARG A 2 4.53 35.68 -37.22
C ARG A 2 3.48 34.85 -36.49
N ILE A 3 3.42 33.55 -36.79
CA ILE A 3 2.62 32.59 -36.04
C ILE A 3 3.29 32.44 -34.67
N LEU A 4 2.59 32.84 -33.61
CA LEU A 4 2.98 32.63 -32.22
C LEU A 4 2.77 31.15 -31.89
N SER A 5 3.85 30.51 -31.44
CA SER A 5 3.93 29.21 -30.76
C SER A 5 2.59 28.49 -30.57
N ILE A 6 2.40 27.40 -31.33
CA ILE A 6 1.44 26.37 -30.97
C ILE A 6 2.08 25.59 -29.82
N ARG A 7 1.67 25.86 -28.57
CA ARG A 7 1.84 24.86 -27.52
C ARG A 7 0.93 23.70 -27.90
N LYS A 8 1.50 22.61 -28.41
CA LYS A 8 0.90 21.29 -28.21
C LYS A 8 1.03 21.02 -26.72
N GLY A 9 0.11 21.58 -25.94
CA GLY A 9 -0.12 21.10 -24.60
C GLY A 9 -0.46 19.63 -24.76
N PHE A 10 0.41 18.76 -24.26
CA PHE A 10 -0.03 17.45 -23.84
C PHE A 10 -1.12 17.73 -22.81
N GLN A 11 -2.38 17.54 -23.21
CA GLN A 11 -3.37 17.16 -22.21
C GLN A 11 -2.85 15.82 -21.72
N ALA A 12 -2.28 15.78 -20.52
CA ALA A 12 -2.07 14.51 -19.85
C ALA A 12 -3.47 13.98 -19.56
N ASP A 13 -3.99 13.16 -20.47
CA ASP A 13 -5.14 12.28 -20.25
C ASP A 13 -4.72 11.04 -19.44
N HIS A 14 -3.63 11.14 -18.68
CA HIS A 14 -2.96 9.98 -18.11
C HIS A 14 -3.46 9.72 -16.69
N SER A 15 -4.61 9.07 -16.56
CA SER A 15 -4.84 8.19 -15.43
C SER A 15 -3.73 7.16 -15.42
N SER A 16 -2.77 7.29 -14.52
CA SER A 16 -1.80 6.23 -14.29
C SER A 16 -2.03 5.66 -12.91
N THR A 17 -2.01 4.34 -12.83
CA THR A 17 -2.03 3.62 -11.56
C THR A 17 -0.67 2.97 -11.37
N SER A 18 -0.01 3.26 -10.26
CA SER A 18 1.25 2.65 -9.86
C SER A 18 1.03 1.69 -8.69
N TYR A 19 1.86 0.66 -8.59
CA TYR A 19 1.88 -0.30 -7.48
C TYR A 19 3.31 -0.58 -7.06
N GLU A 20 3.55 -0.61 -5.75
CA GLU A 20 4.81 -1.05 -5.14
C GLU A 20 4.53 -2.17 -4.14
N PHE A 21 5.21 -3.31 -4.29
CA PHE A 21 5.02 -4.47 -3.43
C PHE A 21 6.32 -4.84 -2.71
N PHE A 22 6.20 -5.31 -1.46
CA PHE A 22 7.33 -5.77 -0.67
C PHE A 22 7.04 -7.04 0.15
N ALA A 23 7.92 -8.04 0.01
CA ALA A 23 7.88 -9.31 0.73
C ALA A 23 8.90 -9.31 1.88
N ILE A 24 8.39 -9.39 3.11
CA ILE A 24 9.16 -9.24 4.34
C ILE A 24 9.51 -10.62 4.89
N ASP A 25 8.51 -11.47 5.08
CA ASP A 25 8.67 -12.72 5.84
C ASP A 25 9.45 -13.76 5.02
N LYS A 26 9.22 -13.83 3.69
CA LYS A 26 9.88 -14.80 2.80
C LYS A 26 10.24 -14.17 1.46
N PRO A 27 11.48 -14.34 0.96
CA PRO A 27 11.79 -13.99 -0.42
C PRO A 27 11.06 -14.91 -1.40
N LEU A 28 10.66 -14.38 -2.55
CA LEU A 28 10.07 -15.11 -3.65
C LEU A 28 11.09 -16.07 -4.27
N THR A 29 10.65 -17.29 -4.52
CA THR A 29 11.37 -18.28 -5.33
C THR A 29 11.39 -17.87 -6.80
N ARG A 30 12.27 -18.49 -7.58
CA ARG A 30 12.34 -18.26 -9.03
C ARG A 30 11.00 -18.47 -9.74
N SER A 31 10.28 -19.54 -9.41
CA SER A 31 8.98 -19.83 -10.05
C SER A 31 7.92 -18.80 -9.68
N GLU A 32 7.93 -18.27 -8.46
CA GLU A 32 7.01 -17.21 -8.03
C GLU A 32 7.33 -15.90 -8.76
N ARG A 33 8.61 -15.53 -8.89
CA ARG A 33 9.02 -14.36 -9.70
C ARG A 33 8.60 -14.50 -11.16
N GLU A 34 8.76 -15.67 -11.75
CA GLU A 34 8.31 -15.97 -13.13
C GLU A 34 6.78 -15.83 -13.27
N ASN A 35 6.00 -16.14 -12.23
CA ASN A 35 4.55 -15.94 -12.25
C ASN A 35 4.17 -14.45 -12.13
N VAL A 36 4.83 -13.71 -11.25
CA VAL A 36 4.62 -12.25 -11.10
C VAL A 36 5.01 -11.51 -12.37
N ALA A 37 6.11 -11.90 -13.02
CA ALA A 37 6.59 -11.28 -14.26
C ALA A 37 5.62 -11.44 -15.46
N LYS A 38 4.67 -12.41 -15.40
CA LYS A 38 3.64 -12.57 -16.44
C LYS A 38 2.55 -11.49 -16.39
N LEU A 39 2.42 -10.77 -15.28
CA LEU A 39 1.37 -9.76 -15.10
C LEU A 39 1.65 -8.47 -15.87
N SER A 40 2.91 -8.21 -16.23
CA SER A 40 3.31 -7.09 -17.08
C SER A 40 4.65 -7.37 -17.75
N SER A 41 4.76 -7.08 -19.04
CA SER A 41 6.03 -7.17 -19.78
C SER A 41 7.11 -6.23 -19.23
N ARG A 42 6.71 -5.17 -18.52
CA ARG A 42 7.60 -4.20 -17.87
C ARG A 42 8.00 -4.60 -16.45
N ALA A 43 7.30 -5.57 -15.83
CA ALA A 43 7.62 -5.98 -14.48
C ALA A 43 9.00 -6.65 -14.43
N ARG A 44 9.78 -6.29 -13.40
CA ARG A 44 11.07 -6.90 -13.06
C ARG A 44 11.07 -7.31 -11.59
N PRO A 45 10.40 -8.42 -11.23
CA PRO A 45 10.33 -8.86 -9.84
C PRO A 45 11.72 -9.28 -9.32
N THR A 46 12.16 -8.68 -8.21
CA THR A 46 13.31 -9.16 -7.42
C THR A 46 12.86 -10.26 -6.46
N LYS A 47 13.73 -10.73 -5.57
CA LYS A 47 13.30 -11.70 -4.55
C LYS A 47 12.32 -11.10 -3.55
N ARG A 48 12.24 -9.76 -3.42
CA ARG A 48 11.40 -9.12 -2.41
C ARG A 48 10.53 -7.99 -2.93
N ARG A 49 10.85 -7.40 -4.08
CA ARG A 49 10.14 -6.24 -4.62
C ARG A 49 9.63 -6.49 -6.03
N VAL A 50 8.55 -5.81 -6.36
CA VAL A 50 8.13 -5.57 -7.74
C VAL A 50 7.34 -4.27 -7.79
N SER A 51 7.45 -3.57 -8.90
CA SER A 51 6.63 -2.42 -9.22
C SER A 51 5.83 -2.64 -10.50
N PHE A 52 4.67 -2.00 -10.59
CA PHE A 52 3.86 -1.97 -11.80
C PHE A 52 3.37 -0.55 -12.08
N ILE A 53 3.30 -0.19 -13.35
CA ILE A 53 2.73 1.07 -13.82
C ILE A 53 1.81 0.74 -14.99
N TYR A 54 0.55 1.17 -14.87
CA TYR A 54 -0.46 1.08 -15.91
C TYR A 54 -0.95 2.48 -16.27
N HIS A 55 -1.23 2.70 -17.56
CA HIS A 55 -1.71 3.99 -18.08
C HIS A 55 -3.08 3.81 -18.76
N GLY A 56 -3.99 4.75 -18.51
CA GLY A 56 -5.35 4.82 -19.05
C GLY A 56 -6.40 4.21 -18.12
N ASP A 57 -7.64 4.74 -18.17
CA ASP A 57 -8.76 4.47 -17.26
C ASP A 57 -9.22 3.00 -17.19
N TRP A 58 -8.76 2.17 -18.14
CA TRP A 58 -9.19 0.78 -18.31
C TRP A 58 -8.04 -0.23 -18.17
N ASN A 59 -6.84 0.23 -17.85
CA ASN A 59 -5.69 -0.63 -17.63
C ASN A 59 -5.35 -0.67 -16.14
N ASP A 60 -5.47 -1.86 -15.57
CA ASP A 60 -5.10 -2.13 -14.19
C ASP A 60 -4.36 -3.47 -14.08
N LEU A 61 -3.82 -3.75 -12.91
CA LEU A 61 -3.11 -4.98 -12.60
C LEU A 61 -4.01 -6.21 -12.87
N PRO A 62 -3.66 -7.09 -13.82
CA PRO A 62 -4.51 -8.22 -14.18
C PRO A 62 -4.78 -9.14 -13.00
N GLY A 63 -6.05 -9.35 -12.69
CA GLY A 63 -6.49 -10.19 -11.58
C GLY A 63 -6.49 -9.52 -10.20
N GLY A 64 -6.19 -8.21 -10.14
CA GLY A 64 -6.19 -7.43 -8.90
C GLY A 64 -4.92 -7.62 -8.07
N TRP A 65 -4.65 -6.64 -7.21
CA TRP A 65 -3.48 -6.65 -6.32
C TRP A 65 -3.64 -7.63 -5.15
N GLU A 66 -4.87 -7.96 -4.80
CA GLU A 66 -5.24 -8.83 -3.69
C GLU A 66 -4.58 -10.19 -3.83
N GLN A 67 -4.56 -10.76 -5.05
CA GLN A 67 -3.94 -12.07 -5.31
C GLN A 67 -2.42 -12.09 -5.04
N LEU A 68 -1.75 -10.96 -5.25
CA LEU A 68 -0.32 -10.81 -4.96
C LEU A 68 -0.09 -10.73 -3.44
N MET A 69 -0.96 -10.02 -2.72
CA MET A 69 -0.92 -9.92 -1.26
C MET A 69 -1.31 -11.24 -0.58
N GLU A 70 -2.22 -12.02 -1.16
CA GLU A 70 -2.59 -13.35 -0.69
C GLU A 70 -1.43 -14.35 -0.74
N LYS A 71 -0.55 -14.24 -1.75
CA LYS A 71 0.41 -15.29 -2.10
C LYS A 71 1.87 -14.93 -1.83
N TYR A 72 2.28 -13.70 -2.11
CA TYR A 72 3.70 -13.37 -2.28
C TYR A 72 4.18 -12.21 -1.42
N TYR A 73 3.37 -11.17 -1.24
CA TYR A 73 3.82 -9.91 -0.63
C TYR A 73 3.12 -9.60 0.69
N ASP A 74 3.81 -8.85 1.55
CA ASP A 74 3.39 -8.56 2.93
C ASP A 74 2.95 -7.12 3.12
N VAL A 75 3.47 -6.19 2.33
CA VAL A 75 3.00 -4.80 2.28
C VAL A 75 2.98 -4.32 0.84
N MET A 76 2.05 -3.42 0.54
CA MET A 76 1.93 -2.77 -0.76
C MET A 76 1.37 -1.37 -0.58
N TYR A 77 1.69 -0.48 -1.51
CA TYR A 77 0.83 0.65 -1.78
C TYR A 77 0.53 0.78 -3.28
N SER A 78 -0.59 1.40 -3.60
CA SER A 78 -0.90 1.88 -4.94
C SER A 78 -1.28 3.36 -4.91
N GLU A 79 -1.02 4.03 -6.03
CA GLU A 79 -1.39 5.42 -6.26
C GLU A 79 -2.14 5.53 -7.59
N SER A 80 -3.30 6.19 -7.58
CA SER A 80 -4.05 6.58 -8.76
C SER A 80 -4.59 8.00 -8.55
N TYR A 81 -4.02 8.97 -9.24
CA TYR A 81 -4.21 10.40 -8.95
C TYR A 81 -3.88 10.75 -7.49
N ASP A 82 -4.83 11.28 -6.73
CA ASP A 82 -4.72 11.61 -5.31
C ASP A 82 -5.19 10.46 -4.39
N TRP A 83 -5.60 9.33 -4.98
CA TRP A 83 -6.08 8.16 -4.26
C TRP A 83 -4.99 7.14 -4.04
N TRP A 84 -4.91 6.66 -2.80
CA TRP A 84 -3.94 5.68 -2.38
C TRP A 84 -4.64 4.47 -1.75
N THR A 85 -4.13 3.28 -2.05
CA THR A 85 -4.45 2.08 -1.28
C THR A 85 -3.19 1.63 -0.57
N LEU A 86 -3.22 1.53 0.75
CA LEU A 86 -2.14 0.96 1.55
C LEU A 86 -2.55 -0.42 2.05
N ALA A 87 -1.82 -1.47 1.69
CA ALA A 87 -2.15 -2.84 2.05
C ALA A 87 -1.09 -3.44 2.98
N ILE A 88 -1.55 -4.12 4.04
CA ILE A 88 -0.72 -4.87 4.99
C ILE A 88 -1.29 -6.28 5.14
N ALA A 89 -0.46 -7.30 4.91
CA ALA A 89 -0.84 -8.70 4.99
C ALA A 89 0.08 -9.52 5.91
N PHE A 90 -0.49 -10.44 6.69
CA PHE A 90 0.28 -11.37 7.54
C PHE A 90 -0.53 -12.60 7.95
N GLU A 91 0.19 -13.67 8.29
CA GLU A 91 -0.42 -14.87 8.89
C GLU A 91 -0.80 -14.63 10.35
N THR A 92 -2.02 -15.02 10.72
CA THR A 92 -2.54 -14.95 12.08
C THR A 92 -3.69 -15.94 12.31
N ASN A 93 -4.22 -16.00 13.53
CA ASN A 93 -5.34 -16.88 13.86
C ASN A 93 -6.69 -16.20 13.63
N LYS A 94 -7.75 -17.01 13.50
CA LYS A 94 -9.13 -16.55 13.27
C LYS A 94 -9.65 -15.59 14.34
N GLU A 95 -9.21 -15.72 15.59
CA GLU A 95 -9.60 -14.80 16.67
C GLU A 95 -9.03 -13.40 16.46
N THR A 96 -7.78 -13.32 16.01
CA THR A 96 -7.12 -12.05 15.69
C THR A 96 -7.76 -11.40 14.48
N ILE A 97 -8.10 -12.18 13.44
CA ILE A 97 -8.86 -11.68 12.28
C ILE A 97 -10.18 -11.07 12.73
N LYS A 98 -10.94 -11.77 13.60
CA LYS A 98 -12.20 -11.23 14.15
C LYS A 98 -12.02 -9.93 14.94
N LYS A 99 -10.88 -9.75 15.64
CA LYS A 99 -10.58 -8.50 16.34
C LYS A 99 -10.28 -7.36 15.37
N ILE A 100 -9.50 -7.64 14.33
CA ILE A 100 -9.13 -6.66 13.29
C ILE A 100 -10.38 -6.23 12.50
N LYS A 101 -11.28 -7.16 12.16
CA LYS A 101 -12.54 -6.84 11.45
C LYS A 101 -13.43 -5.83 12.16
N LYS A 102 -13.27 -5.63 13.47
CA LYS A 102 -14.03 -4.58 14.20
C LYS A 102 -13.60 -3.16 13.82
N TYR A 103 -12.51 -3.00 13.09
CA TYR A 103 -12.02 -1.72 12.58
C TYR A 103 -12.28 -1.55 11.08
N GLU A 104 -13.03 -2.45 10.45
CA GLU A 104 -13.50 -2.31 9.07
C GLU A 104 -14.60 -1.24 9.02
N PHE A 105 -14.50 -0.30 8.09
CA PHE A 105 -15.51 0.73 7.86
C PHE A 105 -15.31 1.37 6.48
N THR A 106 -16.40 1.91 5.94
CA THR A 106 -16.38 2.79 4.76
C THR A 106 -16.82 4.18 5.18
N GLY A 107 -15.92 5.15 5.03
CA GLY A 107 -16.16 6.56 5.27
C GLY A 107 -16.57 7.30 4.00
N THR A 108 -16.53 8.63 4.07
CA THR A 108 -16.82 9.53 2.95
C THR A 108 -15.83 9.29 1.81
N ASP A 109 -16.28 9.47 0.57
CA ASP A 109 -15.42 9.33 -0.61
C ASP A 109 -14.78 7.92 -0.70
N ASP A 110 -15.44 6.84 -0.25
CA ASP A 110 -14.87 5.48 -0.25
C ASP A 110 -13.53 5.33 0.54
N LEU A 111 -13.15 6.33 1.35
CA LEU A 111 -12.00 6.28 2.24
C LEU A 111 -12.33 5.35 3.41
N GLY A 112 -11.36 4.60 3.91
CA GLY A 112 -11.63 3.73 5.05
C GLY A 112 -10.69 2.56 5.17
N VAL A 113 -11.18 1.51 5.83
CA VAL A 113 -10.42 0.30 6.11
C VAL A 113 -11.24 -0.91 5.69
N ASN A 114 -10.67 -1.75 4.84
CA ASN A 114 -11.22 -3.06 4.49
C ASN A 114 -10.35 -4.17 5.09
N VAL A 115 -10.98 -5.22 5.60
CA VAL A 115 -10.30 -6.37 6.21
C VAL A 115 -10.78 -7.66 5.55
N ASP A 116 -9.99 -8.15 4.60
CA ASP A 116 -10.18 -9.47 4.00
C ASP A 116 -9.28 -10.53 4.66
N SER A 117 -9.62 -11.79 4.45
CA SER A 117 -8.78 -12.90 4.88
C SER A 117 -8.95 -14.13 4.01
N LYS A 118 -7.83 -14.78 3.70
CA LYS A 118 -7.80 -16.08 3.04
C LYS A 118 -7.04 -17.08 3.89
N ASN A 119 -7.71 -18.14 4.30
CA ASN A 119 -7.20 -19.11 5.27
C ASN A 119 -6.81 -18.41 6.59
N ASN A 120 -5.51 -18.35 6.90
CA ASN A 120 -4.96 -17.69 8.08
C ASN A 120 -4.25 -16.38 7.75
N ARG A 121 -4.24 -15.96 6.48
CA ARG A 121 -3.65 -14.70 6.06
C ARG A 121 -4.71 -13.61 6.10
N VAL A 122 -4.49 -12.59 6.93
CA VAL A 122 -5.29 -11.36 6.93
C VAL A 122 -4.69 -10.38 5.94
N ILE A 123 -5.53 -9.63 5.24
CA ILE A 123 -5.15 -8.53 4.36
C ILE A 123 -5.97 -7.32 4.81
N ILE A 124 -5.28 -6.27 5.22
CA ILE A 124 -5.87 -5.01 5.65
C ILE A 124 -5.53 -3.98 4.58
N SER A 125 -6.51 -3.40 3.93
CA SER A 125 -6.32 -2.27 3.02
C SER A 125 -6.91 -0.99 3.60
N ILE A 126 -6.17 0.09 3.42
CA ILE A 126 -6.56 1.45 3.82
C ILE A 126 -6.71 2.25 2.53
N SER A 127 -7.95 2.62 2.20
CA SER A 127 -8.23 3.59 1.14
C SER A 127 -8.08 4.97 1.72
N CYS A 128 -7.14 5.76 1.21
CA CYS A 128 -6.79 7.06 1.77
C CYS A 128 -6.36 8.05 0.69
N ARG A 129 -6.25 9.33 1.08
CA ARG A 129 -5.43 10.32 0.38
C ARG A 129 -4.18 10.59 1.21
N LEU A 130 -3.06 10.91 0.58
CA LEU A 130 -1.82 11.28 1.27
C LEU A 130 -1.54 12.78 1.07
N GLU A 131 -0.98 13.44 2.09
CA GLU A 131 -0.58 14.84 1.97
C GLU A 131 0.45 15.02 0.82
N PRO A 132 0.30 16.07 -0.01
CA PRO A 132 1.23 16.35 -1.09
C PRO A 132 2.68 16.44 -0.60
N GLY A 133 3.57 15.60 -1.15
CA GLY A 133 4.98 15.55 -0.78
C GLY A 133 5.38 14.33 0.06
N VAL A 134 4.43 13.58 0.62
CA VAL A 134 4.73 12.31 1.31
C VAL A 134 5.04 11.19 0.30
N GLY A 135 4.28 11.12 -0.80
CA GLY A 135 4.51 10.15 -1.90
C GLY A 135 5.77 10.40 -2.73
N TYR A 136 6.40 11.56 -2.58
CA TYR A 136 7.61 11.95 -3.33
C TYR A 136 8.93 11.70 -2.56
N LEU A 137 8.87 11.07 -1.38
CA LEU A 137 10.03 10.80 -0.52
C LEU A 137 10.82 9.52 -0.91
N GLY A 138 10.90 9.17 -2.20
CA GLY A 138 11.79 8.06 -2.60
C GLY A 138 11.84 7.67 -4.07
N ASN A 139 10.78 7.90 -4.84
CA ASN A 139 10.75 7.39 -6.21
C ASN A 139 11.15 8.46 -7.22
N THR A 140 12.46 8.64 -7.41
CA THR A 140 12.93 8.84 -8.78
C THR A 140 12.51 7.59 -9.53
N TYR A 141 11.59 7.73 -10.49
CA TYR A 141 11.36 6.71 -11.51
C TYR A 141 12.68 6.51 -12.27
N ASP A 142 13.60 5.75 -11.69
CA ASP A 142 14.86 5.42 -12.33
C ASP A 142 14.57 4.22 -13.23
N ASP A 143 14.41 4.51 -14.51
CA ASP A 143 14.23 3.55 -15.62
C ASP A 143 15.47 2.64 -15.83
N TYR A 144 16.34 2.50 -14.82
CA TYR A 144 17.60 1.76 -14.87
C TYR A 144 17.81 0.90 -13.62
N TYR A 145 17.02 -0.17 -13.48
CA TYR A 145 17.51 -1.33 -12.73
C TYR A 145 18.56 -2.04 -13.60
N ASP A 146 19.84 -1.66 -13.42
CA ASP A 146 20.98 -2.44 -13.91
C ASP A 146 20.94 -3.81 -13.23
N ASP A 147 21.08 -4.86 -14.03
CA ASP A 147 20.89 -6.29 -13.73
C ASP A 147 22.01 -6.83 -12.82
N LYS A 148 22.38 -6.11 -11.77
CA LYS A 148 23.37 -6.55 -10.79
C LYS A 148 22.67 -7.28 -9.66
N GLU A 149 22.58 -8.58 -9.88
CA GLU A 149 22.12 -9.59 -8.93
C GLU A 149 23.10 -9.74 -7.75
N ASP A 150 23.31 -8.66 -6.99
CA ASP A 150 24.02 -8.66 -5.71
C ASP A 150 23.09 -8.16 -4.60
N GLU A 151 21.94 -8.82 -4.43
CA GLU A 151 21.17 -8.70 -3.18
C GLU A 151 22.04 -9.28 -2.05
N LEU A 152 22.75 -8.41 -1.34
CA LEU A 152 23.43 -8.75 -0.10
C LEU A 152 22.45 -9.47 0.84
N GLU A 153 22.71 -10.74 1.13
CA GLU A 153 21.94 -11.53 2.09
C GLU A 153 21.97 -10.83 3.47
N GLY A 154 20.95 -10.02 3.78
CA GLY A 154 20.83 -9.40 5.10
C GLY A 154 19.99 -8.13 5.19
N VAL A 155 19.82 -7.36 4.10
CA VAL A 155 19.01 -6.12 4.16
C VAL A 155 17.55 -6.44 3.86
N VAL A 156 16.71 -6.39 4.91
CA VAL A 156 15.24 -6.58 4.83
C VAL A 156 14.52 -5.22 4.80
N GLU A 157 15.25 -4.12 4.70
CA GLU A 157 14.68 -2.78 4.55
C GLU A 157 14.59 -2.45 3.05
N SER A 158 13.43 -1.94 2.63
CA SER A 158 13.27 -1.39 1.29
C SER A 158 13.99 -0.05 1.20
N GLU A 159 14.45 0.37 0.04
CA GLU A 159 14.85 1.78 -0.17
C GLU A 159 13.64 2.73 -0.18
N ASP A 160 12.44 2.15 -0.30
CA ASP A 160 11.16 2.85 -0.28
C ASP A 160 10.68 3.13 1.17
N HIS A 161 10.58 4.42 1.50
CA HIS A 161 10.20 4.86 2.84
C HIS A 161 8.77 4.44 3.23
N LEU A 162 7.82 4.46 2.29
CA LEU A 162 6.42 4.12 2.60
C LEU A 162 6.28 2.61 2.82
N LEU A 163 6.93 1.77 2.01
CA LEU A 163 6.97 0.32 2.26
C LEU A 163 7.62 -0.01 3.61
N ASN A 164 8.67 0.70 4.00
CA ASN A 164 9.28 0.55 5.33
C ASN A 164 8.32 0.97 6.45
N LEU A 165 7.62 2.09 6.28
CA LEU A 165 6.64 2.57 7.24
C LEU A 165 5.48 1.59 7.43
N LEU A 166 4.97 1.00 6.34
CA LEU A 166 3.97 -0.07 6.39
C LEU A 166 4.54 -1.32 7.08
N SER A 167 5.80 -1.67 6.81
CA SER A 167 6.50 -2.80 7.44
C SER A 167 6.62 -2.64 8.96
N GLU A 168 6.92 -1.43 9.45
CA GLU A 168 6.95 -1.14 10.89
C GLU A 168 5.56 -1.20 11.51
N ASN A 169 4.56 -0.60 10.87
CA ASN A 169 3.17 -0.64 11.33
C ASN A 169 2.62 -2.07 11.38
N ARG A 170 2.98 -2.93 10.42
CA ARG A 170 2.67 -4.36 10.42
C ARG A 170 3.13 -5.07 11.69
N LYS A 171 4.30 -4.72 12.24
CA LYS A 171 4.81 -5.32 13.50
C LYS A 171 3.89 -5.03 14.69
N TYR A 172 3.26 -3.86 14.73
CA TYR A 172 2.29 -3.49 15.78
C TYR A 172 0.97 -4.24 15.60
N LEU A 173 0.45 -4.31 14.37
CA LEU A 173 -0.75 -5.08 14.06
C LEU A 173 -0.61 -6.57 14.42
N LYS A 174 0.55 -7.19 14.11
CA LYS A 174 0.87 -8.57 14.51
C LYS A 174 0.87 -8.78 16.03
N LYS A 175 1.14 -7.73 16.82
CA LYS A 175 1.12 -7.74 18.29
C LYS A 175 -0.25 -7.40 18.88
N GLY A 176 -1.27 -7.17 18.05
CA GLY A 176 -2.61 -6.79 18.50
C GLY A 176 -2.74 -5.31 18.87
N ASP A 177 -1.83 -4.47 18.41
CA ASP A 177 -1.91 -3.02 18.58
C ASP A 177 -2.63 -2.40 17.37
N TYR A 178 -3.92 -2.09 17.56
CA TYR A 178 -4.82 -1.59 16.51
C TYR A 178 -4.97 -0.08 16.49
N ARG A 179 -4.06 0.65 17.15
CA ARG A 179 -4.09 2.13 17.23
C ARG A 179 -3.98 2.81 15.86
N LEU A 180 -3.27 2.18 14.92
CA LEU A 180 -3.27 2.65 13.54
C LEU A 180 -4.69 2.63 12.95
N LEU A 181 -5.37 1.49 13.01
CA LEU A 181 -6.70 1.33 12.40
C LEU A 181 -7.73 2.24 13.08
N TYR A 182 -7.67 2.36 14.41
CA TYR A 182 -8.52 3.31 15.13
C TYR A 182 -8.22 4.76 14.74
N GLY A 183 -6.96 5.14 14.56
CA GLY A 183 -6.58 6.47 14.10
C GLY A 183 -7.07 6.79 12.68
N VAL A 184 -7.07 5.80 11.78
CA VAL A 184 -7.67 5.93 10.44
C VAL A 184 -9.19 6.15 10.58
N TRP A 185 -9.86 5.36 11.42
CA TRP A 185 -11.28 5.54 11.71
C TRP A 185 -11.60 6.93 12.30
N GLN A 186 -10.78 7.43 13.23
CA GLN A 186 -10.96 8.79 13.76
C GLN A 186 -10.85 9.87 12.68
N LYS A 187 -10.18 9.57 11.57
CA LYS A 187 -9.96 10.52 10.48
C LYS A 187 -11.04 10.47 9.41
N TYR A 188 -11.48 9.27 9.03
CA TYR A 188 -12.38 9.05 7.90
C TYR A 188 -13.76 8.51 8.28
N GLY A 189 -13.92 7.92 9.47
CA GLY A 189 -15.14 7.23 9.90
C GLY A 189 -16.13 8.09 10.69
N PHE A 190 -15.90 9.40 10.83
CA PHE A 190 -16.77 10.26 11.66
C PHE A 190 -18.17 10.51 11.07
N GLU A 191 -18.35 10.26 9.76
CA GLU A 191 -19.64 10.43 9.07
C GLU A 191 -20.39 9.10 8.86
N SER A 192 -19.81 7.95 9.20
CA SER A 192 -20.50 6.66 9.06
C SER A 192 -21.52 6.48 10.20
N GLU A 193 -22.77 6.14 9.87
CA GLU A 193 -23.81 5.74 10.86
C GLU A 193 -23.52 4.37 11.52
N ASP A 194 -22.40 3.72 11.16
CA ASP A 194 -21.99 2.40 11.60
C ASP A 194 -21.44 2.35 13.04
N GLU A 195 -21.34 1.12 13.55
CA GLU A 195 -20.80 0.78 14.87
C GLU A 195 -19.37 1.33 15.06
N HIS A 196 -19.18 2.14 16.10
CA HIS A 196 -17.85 2.65 16.46
C HIS A 196 -16.89 1.49 16.79
N PRO A 197 -15.67 1.47 16.20
CA PRO A 197 -14.69 0.46 16.52
C PRO A 197 -14.21 0.61 17.97
N PRO A 198 -13.76 -0.49 18.61
CA PRO A 198 -13.30 -0.44 20.00
C PRO A 198 -12.05 0.44 20.14
N GLU A 199 -12.13 1.45 20.99
CA GLU A 199 -11.00 2.35 21.29
C GLU A 199 -9.84 1.57 21.94
N PRO A 200 -8.64 1.55 21.32
CA PRO A 200 -7.48 0.92 21.93
C PRO A 200 -6.95 1.74 23.10
N SER A 201 -6.36 1.08 24.09
CA SER A 201 -5.71 1.78 25.21
C SER A 201 -4.52 2.64 24.75
N ARG A 202 -4.24 3.74 25.46
CA ARG A 202 -3.03 4.59 25.26
C ARG A 202 -2.97 5.30 23.90
N MET A 203 -4.11 5.79 23.40
CA MET A 203 -4.17 6.66 22.20
C MET A 203 -3.36 7.96 22.35
N ASN A 204 -3.15 8.44 23.58
CA ASN A 204 -2.32 9.62 23.87
C ASN A 204 -0.80 9.39 23.70
N LYS A 205 -0.35 8.16 23.46
CA LYS A 205 1.07 7.82 23.30
C LYS A 205 1.28 6.84 22.15
N LEU A 206 1.15 7.34 20.92
CA LEU A 206 1.38 6.56 19.71
C LEU A 206 2.87 6.29 19.48
N PRO A 207 3.26 5.08 19.07
CA PRO A 207 4.59 4.81 18.52
C PRO A 207 4.84 5.66 17.28
N GLU A 208 6.09 6.05 17.05
CA GLU A 208 6.46 6.92 15.93
C GLU A 208 5.98 6.39 14.56
N PRO A 209 6.12 5.10 14.19
CA PRO A 209 5.61 4.62 12.90
C PRO A 209 4.09 4.79 12.72
N ILE A 210 3.31 4.60 13.79
CA ILE A 210 1.85 4.80 13.75
C ILE A 210 1.55 6.30 13.59
N LYS A 211 2.24 7.14 14.37
CA LYS A 211 2.08 8.59 14.30
C LYS A 211 2.45 9.14 12.92
N SER A 212 3.59 8.75 12.37
CA SER A 212 4.06 9.15 11.04
C SER A 212 3.06 8.79 9.96
N LEU A 213 2.53 7.57 9.97
CA LEU A 213 1.55 7.15 8.96
C LEU A 213 0.23 7.91 9.09
N LEU A 214 -0.29 8.11 10.30
CA LEU A 214 -1.53 8.87 10.52
C LEU A 214 -1.39 10.35 10.17
N SER A 215 -0.22 10.95 10.41
CA SER A 215 0.07 12.33 10.01
C SER A 215 0.22 12.49 8.49
N ALA A 216 0.61 11.43 7.78
CA ALA A 216 0.75 11.44 6.33
C ALA A 216 -0.57 11.35 5.57
N LEU A 217 -1.61 10.79 6.19
CA LEU A 217 -2.95 10.78 5.60
C LEU A 217 -3.38 12.24 5.37
N ASP A 218 -4.17 12.52 4.34
CA ASP A 218 -4.86 13.81 4.18
C ASP A 218 -6.22 13.77 4.88
N LYS A 219 -6.81 14.92 5.19
CA LYS A 219 -8.20 15.00 5.65
C LYS A 219 -9.15 14.82 4.45
N PRO A 220 -10.34 14.25 4.66
CA PRO A 220 -11.37 14.20 3.62
C PRO A 220 -11.77 15.62 3.18
#